data_AF-A0A9D2SUX2-F1
#
_entry.id   AF-A0A9D2SUX2-F1
#
_cell.length_a   1.000
_cell.length_b   1.000
_cell.length_c   1.000
_cell.angle_alpha   90.00
_cell.angle_beta   90.00
_cell.angle_gamma   90.00
#
_symmetry.space_group_name_H-M   'P 1'
#
loop_
_entity.id
_entity.type
_entity.pdbx_description
1 polymer ?
#
loop_
_entity_poly.entity_id
_entity_poly.type
_entity_poly.pdbx_seq_one_letter_code
_entity_poly.pdbx_strand_id
1 'polypeptide(L)' 'MFLNLTKAQGSVPETVREHYEVLPHHAGECIRCGVCETRCPFKVEIMENMRQAAEIFGK' A
#
# COMPACT_ATOMS: atom_id res chain seq x y z
N MET A 1 4.07 -4.51 -0.85
CA MET A 1 4.99 -5.23 0.06
C MET A 1 5.18 -4.49 1.38
N PHE A 2 5.49 -3.19 1.36
CA PHE A 2 5.69 -2.37 2.56
C PHE A 2 4.54 -2.41 3.58
N LEU A 3 3.28 -2.34 3.12
CA LEU A 3 2.11 -2.48 4.00
C LEU A 3 2.14 -3.75 4.87
N ASN A 4 2.47 -4.91 4.28
CA ASN A 4 2.49 -6.17 5.00
C ASN A 4 3.65 -6.22 6.02
N LEU A 5 4.81 -5.63 5.68
CA LEU A 5 5.94 -5.50 6.60
C LEU A 5 5.58 -4.63 7.80
N THR A 6 4.96 -3.47 7.56
CA THR A 6 4.47 -2.58 8.63
C THR A 6 3.46 -3.29 9.52
N LYS A 7 2.48 -4.00 8.95
CA LYS A 7 1.49 -4.75 9.71
C LYS A 7 2.11 -5.84 10.58
N ALA A 8 3.06 -6.60 10.02
CA ALA A 8 3.73 -7.68 10.74
C ALA A 8 4.59 -7.17 11.92
N GLN A 9 5.20 -5.99 11.78
CA GLN A 9 6.04 -5.39 12.82
C GLN A 9 5.26 -4.48 13.78
N GLY A 10 3.99 -4.16 13.50
CA GLY A 10 3.15 -3.27 14.31
C GLY A 10 3.62 -1.81 14.34
N SER A 11 4.61 -1.44 13.51
CA SER A 11 5.19 -0.11 13.42
C SER A 11 5.70 0.13 12.00
N VAL A 12 6.00 1.38 11.65
CA VAL A 12 6.66 1.73 10.38
C VAL A 12 8.15 1.93 10.65
N PRO A 13 9.02 0.95 10.31
CA PRO A 13 10.46 1.12 10.42
C PRO A 13 10.93 2.29 9.56
N GLU A 14 12.00 2.94 9.99
CA GLU A 14 12.63 4.03 9.25
C GLU A 14 13.03 3.58 7.83
N THR A 15 13.67 2.41 7.71
CA THR A 15 14.05 1.84 6.43
C THR A 15 12.84 1.63 5.51
N VAL A 16 11.72 1.11 6.01
CA VAL A 16 10.49 0.93 5.22
C VAL A 16 9.93 2.27 4.76
N ARG A 17 9.94 3.28 5.63
CA ARG A 17 9.49 4.64 5.30
C ARG A 17 10.34 5.22 4.17
N GLU A 18 11.66 5.21 4.31
CA GLU A 18 12.59 5.73 3.30
C GLU A 18 12.42 5.04 1.94
N HIS A 19 12.27 3.72 1.94
CA HIS A 19 12.06 2.96 0.69
C HIS A 19 10.68 3.24 0.07
N TYR A 20 9.66 3.52 0.89
CA TYR A 20 8.35 3.93 0.38
C TYR A 20 8.41 5.36 -0.18
N GLU A 21 9.17 6.26 0.43
CA GLU A 21 9.29 7.67 0.00
C GLU A 21 9.90 7.83 -1.40
N VAL A 22 10.79 6.93 -1.80
CA VAL A 22 11.45 6.98 -3.12
C VAL A 22 10.64 6.34 -4.24
N LEU A 23 9.44 5.82 -3.96
CA LEU A 23 8.57 5.29 -4.99
C LEU A 23 8.07 6.42 -5.90
N PRO A 24 8.00 6.20 -7.23
CA PRO A 24 7.53 7.21 -8.16
C PRO A 24 6.02 7.48 -8.01
N HIS A 25 5.28 6.51 -7.46
CA HIS A 25 3.86 6.64 -7.18
C HIS A 25 3.53 6.05 -5.82
N HIS A 26 2.60 6.70 -5.12
CA HIS A 26 2.15 6.33 -3.78
C HIS A 26 0.69 5.87 -3.78
N ALA A 27 0.29 5.24 -2.67
CA ALA A 27 -1.02 4.64 -2.54
C ALA A 27 -2.18 5.66 -2.53
N GLY A 28 -1.93 6.91 -2.13
CA GLY A 28 -2.92 7.99 -2.18
C GLY A 28 -3.24 8.49 -3.59
N GLU A 29 -2.44 8.14 -4.61
CA GLU A 29 -2.81 8.35 -6.01
C GLU A 29 -3.86 7.34 -6.51
N CYS A 30 -4.20 6.33 -5.71
CA CYS A 30 -5.22 5.35 -6.07
C CYS A 30 -6.61 5.99 -6.17
N ILE A 31 -7.16 6.05 -7.39
CA ILE A 31 -8.51 6.56 -7.65
C ILE A 31 -9.63 5.54 -7.35
N ARG A 32 -9.29 4.36 -6.81
CA ARG A 32 -10.25 3.28 -6.46
C ARG A 32 -11.12 2.84 -7.65
N CYS A 33 -10.51 2.65 -8.83
CA CYS A 33 -11.22 2.23 -10.04
C CYS A 33 -11.62 0.74 -10.05
N GLY A 34 -11.08 -0.09 -9.16
CA GLY A 34 -11.41 -1.52 -9.03
C GLY A 34 -10.81 -2.45 -10.09
N VAL A 35 -10.23 -1.92 -11.18
CA VAL A 35 -9.68 -2.74 -12.29
C VAL A 35 -8.58 -3.70 -11.84
N CYS A 36 -7.79 -3.32 -10.83
CA CYS A 36 -6.74 -4.18 -10.30
C CYS A 36 -7.31 -5.44 -9.63
N GLU A 37 -8.41 -5.33 -8.91
CA GLU A 37 -9.06 -6.45 -8.20
C GLU A 37 -9.77 -7.38 -9.17
N THR A 38 -10.46 -6.85 -10.20
CA THR A 38 -11.13 -7.68 -11.21
C THR A 38 -10.16 -8.56 -11.98
N ARG A 39 -8.89 -8.14 -12.09
CA ARG A 39 -7.83 -8.88 -12.77
C ARG A 39 -7.07 -9.83 -11.84
N CYS A 40 -7.31 -9.78 -10.52
CA CYS A 40 -6.53 -10.53 -9.56
C CYS A 40 -7.06 -11.97 -9.43
N PRO A 41 -6.31 -13.00 -9.87
CA PRO A 41 -6.75 -14.40 -9.75
C PRO A 41 -6.77 -14.88 -8.29
N PHE A 42 -6.02 -14.21 -7.42
CA PHE A 42 -5.91 -14.54 -6.00
C PHE A 42 -6.94 -13.82 -5.13
N LYS A 43 -7.80 -12.99 -5.72
CA LYS A 43 -8.83 -12.22 -5.02
C LYS A 43 -8.28 -11.37 -3.87
N VAL A 44 -7.12 -10.74 -4.10
CA VAL A 44 -6.52 -9.82 -3.13
C VAL A 44 -7.31 -8.51 -3.13
N GLU A 45 -7.62 -7.99 -1.95
CA GLU A 45 -8.27 -6.69 -1.74
C GLU A 45 -7.24 -5.55 -1.95
N ILE A 46 -6.87 -5.32 -3.21
CA ILE A 46 -5.83 -4.37 -3.60
C ILE A 46 -6.23 -2.94 -3.25
N MET A 47 -7.49 -2.55 -3.47
CA MET A 47 -7.96 -1.20 -3.16
C MET A 47 -7.90 -0.91 -1.67
N GLU A 48 -8.31 -1.89 -0.85
CA GLU A 48 -8.27 -1.76 0.60
C GLU A 48 -6.84 -1.73 1.14
N ASN A 49 -5.93 -2.46 0.51
CA ASN A 49 -4.49 -2.33 0.78
C ASN A 49 -3.95 -0.94 0.42
N MET A 50 -4.36 -0.37 -0.72
CA MET A 50 -3.94 1.00 -1.09
C MET A 50 -4.48 2.03 -0.10
N ARG A 51 -5.74 1.90 0.33
CA ARG A 51 -6.33 2.78 1.35
C ARG A 51 -5.53 2.76 2.64
N GLN A 52 -5.23 1.57 3.17
CA GLN A 52 -4.47 1.43 4.41
C GLN A 52 -3.02 1.91 4.25
N ALA A 53 -2.39 1.67 3.11
CA ALA A 53 -1.05 2.20 2.84
C ALA A 53 -1.06 3.74 2.84
N ALA A 54 -2.05 4.37 2.21
CA ALA A 54 -2.18 5.83 2.22
C ALA A 54 -2.38 6.39 3.64
N GLU A 55 -3.15 5.72 4.49
CA GLU A 55 -3.34 6.11 5.89
C GLU A 55 -2.06 5.97 6.73
N ILE A 56 -1.32 4.88 6.53
CA ILE A 56 -0.11 4.56 7.30
C ILE A 56 1.07 5.44 6.89
N PHE A 57 1.25 5.64 5.59
CA PHE A 57 2.40 6.36 5.04
C PHE A 57 2.10 7.85 4.78
N GLY A 58 0.83 8.26 4.83
CA GLY A 58 0.40 9.64 4.61
C GLY A 58 0.55 10.12 3.15
N LYS A 59 0.67 9.20 2.19
CA LYS A 59 0.85 9.48 0.76
C LYS A 59 0.15 8.49 -0.14
#